data_AF-A0A4R2UA50-F1
#
_entry.id   AF-A0A4R2UA50-F1
#
_cell.length_a   1.000
_cell.length_b   1.000
_cell.length_c   1.000
_cell.angle_alpha   90.00
_cell.angle_beta   90.00
_cell.angle_gamma   90.00
#
_symmetry.space_group_name_H-M   'P 1'
#
loop_
_entity.id
_entity.type
_entity.pdbx_description
1 polymer ?
#
loop_
_entity_poly.entity_id
_entity_poly.type
_entity_poly.pdbx_seq_one_letter_code
_entity_poly.pdbx_strand_id
1 'polypeptide(L)'
;MKTFKKYTFFLLVIFGVFSVLTVHYIIGRTEKTSVNSTYDYETTLKQDIFSLMLAYPEYIIDLEVVDSSKVYLILKSGEKILYDDGKEKTHEQKLSNPDIKDMLEQRYVIGAINKLMPEDYNPGRIRVYPLLNVVYGGTQHLIEKNLVGVQINLNYHRFNSNNNASDYLKAAITELNALAKEKPLLWSYIYPLGGTYNYRYISKTNRLSPHAFGLAIDLASNKDDYWQWASRAAGEKRLKGYPQEIVDIMEKNYFIWGGKWGQFDILHFEYRPEIIMKALYFTNEGKDVWFEKLPVDNKDISELVCFIEERLENFISPH
;
A
#
# COMPACT_ATOMS: atom_id res chain seq x y z
N MET A 1 -62.87 -24.84 -35.22
CA MET A 1 -62.15 -25.61 -34.19
C MET A 1 -61.12 -26.54 -34.86
N LYS A 2 -59.89 -26.07 -35.15
CA LYS A 2 -58.66 -26.90 -35.32
C LYS A 2 -57.37 -26.13 -35.66
N THR A 3 -57.44 -24.86 -36.08
CA THR A 3 -56.24 -24.08 -36.45
C THR A 3 -55.68 -23.17 -35.34
N PHE A 4 -56.48 -22.79 -34.33
CA PHE A 4 -56.03 -21.87 -33.28
C PHE A 4 -55.19 -22.52 -32.17
N LYS A 5 -55.29 -23.85 -31.95
CA LYS A 5 -54.55 -24.57 -30.90
C LYS A 5 -53.09 -24.90 -31.26
N LYS A 6 -52.70 -24.89 -32.55
CA LYS A 6 -51.31 -25.17 -32.96
C LYS A 6 -50.36 -23.99 -32.76
N TYR A 7 -50.86 -22.76 -32.88
CA TYR A 7 -50.04 -21.56 -32.69
C TYR A 7 -49.79 -21.21 -31.22
N THR A 8 -50.73 -21.54 -30.33
CA THR A 8 -50.55 -21.30 -28.88
C THR A 8 -49.50 -22.22 -28.25
N PHE A 9 -49.37 -23.46 -28.75
CA PHE A 9 -48.34 -24.39 -28.28
C PHE A 9 -46.94 -24.00 -28.80
N PHE A 10 -46.85 -23.50 -30.03
CA PHE A 10 -45.57 -23.03 -30.61
C PHE A 10 -45.06 -21.74 -29.94
N LEU A 11 -45.96 -20.83 -29.54
CA LEU A 11 -45.59 -19.59 -28.83
C LEU A 11 -45.08 -19.86 -27.40
N LEU A 12 -45.64 -20.83 -26.68
CA LEU A 12 -45.20 -21.23 -25.34
C LEU A 12 -43.83 -21.92 -25.34
N VAL A 13 -43.51 -22.69 -26.37
CA VAL A 13 -42.18 -23.31 -26.54
C VAL A 13 -41.13 -22.26 -26.91
N ILE A 14 -41.45 -21.26 -27.73
CA ILE A 14 -40.51 -20.19 -28.08
C ILE A 14 -40.22 -19.27 -26.88
N PHE A 15 -41.23 -18.93 -26.06
CA PHE A 15 -41.01 -18.17 -24.81
C PHE A 15 -40.22 -18.95 -23.76
N GLY A 16 -40.44 -20.27 -23.64
CA GLY A 16 -39.69 -21.14 -22.73
C GLY A 16 -38.22 -21.33 -23.15
N VAL A 17 -37.93 -21.42 -24.46
CA VAL A 17 -36.56 -21.55 -24.96
C VAL A 17 -35.81 -20.21 -24.87
N PHE A 18 -36.46 -19.08 -25.13
CA PHE A 18 -35.86 -17.76 -24.91
C PHE A 18 -35.53 -17.52 -23.44
N SER A 19 -36.40 -17.91 -22.50
CA SER A 19 -36.15 -17.74 -21.06
C SER A 19 -34.97 -18.61 -20.57
N VAL A 20 -34.83 -19.84 -21.06
CA VAL A 20 -33.73 -20.75 -20.67
C VAL A 20 -32.39 -20.28 -21.25
N LEU A 21 -32.36 -19.78 -22.49
CA LEU A 21 -31.15 -19.23 -23.10
C LEU A 21 -30.69 -17.93 -22.42
N THR A 22 -31.61 -17.04 -22.02
CA THR A 22 -31.27 -15.85 -21.23
C THR A 22 -30.77 -16.20 -19.84
N VAL A 23 -31.33 -17.22 -19.18
CA VAL A 23 -30.86 -17.68 -17.87
C VAL A 23 -29.48 -18.33 -17.98
N HIS A 24 -29.23 -19.20 -18.98
CA HIS A 24 -27.88 -19.75 -19.22
C HIS A 24 -26.86 -18.67 -19.59
N TYR A 25 -27.25 -17.65 -20.35
CA TYR A 25 -26.38 -16.53 -20.68
C TYR A 25 -26.04 -15.67 -19.45
N ILE A 26 -27.01 -15.44 -18.56
CA ILE A 26 -26.79 -14.71 -17.30
C ILE A 26 -25.92 -15.55 -16.36
N ILE A 27 -26.23 -16.84 -16.17
CA ILE A 27 -25.43 -17.76 -15.34
C ILE A 27 -23.99 -17.83 -15.86
N GLY A 28 -23.79 -18.04 -17.16
CA GLY A 28 -22.45 -18.09 -17.74
C GLY A 28 -21.69 -16.76 -17.66
N ARG A 29 -22.38 -15.62 -17.66
CA ARG A 29 -21.76 -14.30 -17.43
C ARG A 29 -21.43 -14.09 -15.94
N THR A 30 -22.33 -14.47 -15.04
CA THR A 30 -22.12 -14.41 -13.59
C THR A 30 -20.97 -15.32 -13.17
N GLU A 31 -20.91 -16.56 -13.68
CA GLU A 31 -19.79 -17.50 -13.47
C GLU A 31 -18.47 -16.93 -14.01
N LYS A 32 -18.47 -16.35 -15.22
CA LYS A 32 -17.25 -15.75 -15.78
C LYS A 32 -16.79 -14.52 -14.98
N THR A 33 -17.72 -13.70 -14.50
CA THR A 33 -17.40 -12.55 -13.66
C THR A 33 -16.93 -12.98 -12.27
N SER A 34 -17.56 -13.99 -11.66
CA SER A 34 -17.15 -14.51 -10.37
C SER A 34 -15.79 -15.19 -10.46
N VAL A 35 -15.54 -16.04 -11.46
CA VAL A 35 -14.22 -16.66 -11.68
C VAL A 35 -13.13 -15.61 -11.90
N ASN A 36 -13.43 -14.55 -12.65
CA ASN A 36 -12.48 -13.44 -12.82
C ASN A 36 -12.24 -12.66 -11.53
N SER A 37 -13.26 -12.43 -10.69
CA SER A 37 -13.09 -11.75 -9.40
C SER A 37 -12.36 -12.60 -8.36
N THR A 38 -12.61 -13.91 -8.35
CA THR A 38 -11.87 -14.89 -7.53
C THR A 38 -10.38 -14.88 -7.91
N TYR A 39 -10.08 -14.97 -9.21
CA TYR A 39 -8.71 -14.95 -9.70
C TYR A 39 -7.99 -13.63 -9.40
N ASP A 40 -8.68 -12.50 -9.52
CA ASP A 40 -8.15 -11.17 -9.17
C ASP A 40 -7.89 -11.03 -7.65
N TYR A 41 -8.77 -11.60 -6.83
CA TYR A 41 -8.61 -11.62 -5.37
C TYR A 41 -7.38 -12.45 -4.96
N GLU A 42 -7.27 -13.70 -5.43
CA GLU A 42 -6.15 -14.58 -5.08
C GLU A 42 -4.81 -14.01 -5.56
N THR A 43 -4.80 -13.44 -6.77
CA THR A 43 -3.63 -12.73 -7.30
C THR A 43 -3.23 -11.56 -6.40
N THR A 44 -4.20 -10.73 -6.01
CA THR A 44 -3.94 -9.57 -5.13
C THR A 44 -3.45 -10.00 -3.75
N LEU A 45 -4.07 -11.03 -3.15
CA LEU A 45 -3.66 -11.64 -1.89
C LEU A 45 -2.19 -12.06 -1.92
N LYS A 46 -1.78 -12.82 -2.94
CA LYS A 46 -0.40 -13.31 -3.08
C LYS A 46 0.58 -12.16 -3.26
N GLN A 47 0.24 -11.15 -4.07
CA GLN A 47 1.06 -9.96 -4.29
C GLN A 47 1.23 -9.12 -3.01
N ASP A 48 0.17 -8.99 -2.22
CA ASP A 48 0.19 -8.27 -0.94
C ASP A 48 1.08 -8.99 0.08
N ILE A 49 0.88 -10.29 0.25
CA ILE A 49 1.68 -11.11 1.15
C ILE A 49 3.16 -11.08 0.75
N PHE A 50 3.46 -11.26 -0.54
CA PHE A 50 4.83 -11.18 -1.04
C PHE A 50 5.46 -9.84 -0.69
N SER A 51 4.76 -8.74 -0.95
CA SER A 51 5.27 -7.39 -0.68
C SER A 51 5.53 -7.17 0.82
N LEU A 52 4.68 -7.72 1.69
CA LEU A 52 4.85 -7.63 3.14
C LEU A 52 6.00 -8.49 3.65
N MET A 53 6.07 -9.76 3.25
CA MET A 53 7.11 -10.68 3.71
C MET A 53 8.49 -10.25 3.20
N LEU A 54 8.57 -9.71 1.99
CA LEU A 54 9.81 -9.14 1.47
C LEU A 54 10.22 -7.85 2.22
N ALA A 55 9.24 -7.03 2.63
CA ALA A 55 9.49 -5.79 3.37
C ALA A 55 9.85 -6.01 4.84
N TYR A 56 9.38 -7.10 5.43
CA TYR A 56 9.51 -7.42 6.85
C TYR A 56 9.99 -8.86 7.10
N PRO A 57 11.10 -9.31 6.49
CA PRO A 57 11.51 -10.72 6.48
C PRO A 57 11.87 -11.27 7.87
N GLU A 58 12.26 -10.40 8.80
CA GLU A 58 12.57 -10.79 10.19
C GLU A 58 11.34 -10.80 11.12
N TYR A 59 10.21 -10.25 10.67
CA TYR A 59 9.02 -10.02 11.49
C TYR A 59 7.83 -10.86 11.06
N ILE A 60 7.63 -11.10 9.77
CA ILE A 60 6.56 -11.95 9.24
C ILE A 60 7.16 -13.29 8.85
N ILE A 61 6.84 -14.34 9.59
CA ILE A 61 7.55 -15.62 9.52
C ILE A 61 6.71 -16.77 8.96
N ASP A 62 5.39 -16.66 9.00
CA ASP A 62 4.51 -17.70 8.47
C ASP A 62 3.15 -17.13 8.02
N LEU A 63 2.37 -17.98 7.37
CA LEU A 63 0.98 -17.75 7.00
C LEU A 63 0.12 -18.89 7.56
N GLU A 64 -1.06 -18.55 8.05
CA GLU A 64 -2.04 -19.53 8.49
C GLU A 64 -3.34 -19.34 7.72
N VAL A 65 -3.83 -20.42 7.11
CA VAL A 65 -5.15 -20.47 6.48
C VAL A 65 -6.13 -21.15 7.44
N VAL A 66 -7.16 -20.42 7.85
CA VAL A 66 -8.23 -20.89 8.74
C VAL A 66 -9.53 -21.01 7.94
N ASP A 67 -10.28 -22.10 8.16
CA ASP A 67 -11.55 -22.39 7.49
C ASP A 67 -11.47 -22.30 5.95
N SER A 68 -10.30 -22.64 5.38
CA SER A 68 -9.98 -22.54 3.95
C SER A 68 -10.15 -21.14 3.31
N SER A 69 -10.44 -20.08 4.06
CA SER A 69 -10.84 -18.78 3.49
C SER A 69 -10.29 -17.55 4.21
N LYS A 70 -9.75 -17.72 5.44
CA LYS A 70 -9.13 -16.62 6.18
C LYS A 70 -7.63 -16.81 6.24
N VAL A 71 -6.90 -15.80 5.79
CA VAL A 71 -5.43 -15.80 5.81
C VAL A 71 -4.95 -14.89 6.93
N TYR A 72 -4.09 -15.41 7.78
CA TYR A 72 -3.41 -14.66 8.83
C TYR A 72 -1.91 -14.63 8.56
N LEU A 73 -1.31 -13.45 8.70
CA LEU A 73 0.14 -13.30 8.79
C LEU A 73 0.56 -13.63 10.22
N ILE A 74 1.54 -14.52 10.36
CA ILE A 74 2.10 -14.93 11.64
C ILE A 74 3.37 -14.14 11.87
N LEU A 75 3.37 -13.32 12.92
CA LEU A 75 4.53 -12.53 13.30
C LEU A 75 5.47 -13.34 14.19
N LYS A 76 6.76 -13.01 14.16
CA LYS A 76 7.79 -13.59 15.03
C LYS A 76 7.49 -13.41 16.52
N SER A 77 6.70 -12.39 16.88
CA SER A 77 6.19 -12.17 18.24
C SER A 77 5.14 -13.19 18.69
N GLY A 78 4.60 -13.99 17.76
CA GLY A 78 3.44 -14.88 17.97
C GLY A 78 2.09 -14.20 17.71
N GLU A 79 2.07 -12.89 17.45
CA GLU A 79 0.85 -12.19 17.03
C GLU A 79 0.39 -12.63 15.64
N LYS A 80 -0.92 -12.65 15.43
CA LYS A 80 -1.55 -12.97 14.14
C LYS A 80 -2.29 -11.75 13.61
N ILE A 81 -2.07 -11.40 12.35
CA ILE A 81 -2.75 -10.28 11.69
C ILE A 81 -3.59 -10.81 10.54
N LEU A 82 -4.90 -10.52 10.57
CA LEU A 82 -5.82 -10.93 9.52
C LEU A 82 -5.53 -10.16 8.22
N TYR A 83 -5.54 -10.88 7.09
CA TYR A 83 -5.38 -10.27 5.78
C TYR A 83 -6.62 -9.44 5.37
N ASP A 84 -7.80 -10.07 5.36
CA ASP A 84 -9.07 -9.49 4.93
C ASP A 84 -10.18 -9.94 5.88
N ASP A 85 -10.98 -8.99 6.40
CA ASP A 85 -12.14 -9.29 7.24
C ASP A 85 -13.44 -9.53 6.45
N GLY A 86 -13.40 -9.41 5.12
CA GLY A 86 -14.49 -9.68 4.19
C GLY A 86 -15.61 -8.64 4.23
N LYS A 87 -15.41 -7.50 4.90
CA LYS A 87 -16.43 -6.46 5.02
C LYS A 87 -16.25 -5.36 3.98
N GLU A 88 -17.35 -4.90 3.42
CA GLU A 88 -17.37 -3.63 2.71
C GLU A 88 -17.21 -2.48 3.70
N LYS A 89 -16.14 -1.71 3.53
CA LYS A 89 -15.80 -0.58 4.41
C LYS A 89 -15.80 0.74 3.61
N THR A 90 -16.38 1.77 4.21
CA THR A 90 -16.19 3.16 3.76
C THR A 90 -14.74 3.60 3.98
N HIS A 91 -14.30 4.68 3.31
CA HIS A 91 -12.96 5.23 3.49
C HIS A 91 -12.64 5.57 4.96
N GLU A 92 -13.59 6.13 5.70
CA GLU A 92 -13.41 6.43 7.12
C GLU A 92 -13.26 5.15 7.98
N GLN A 93 -14.05 4.12 7.68
CA GLN A 93 -13.91 2.83 8.35
C GLN A 93 -12.54 2.20 8.09
N LYS A 94 -12.06 2.20 6.83
CA LYS A 94 -10.70 1.73 6.49
C LYS A 94 -9.62 2.51 7.23
N LEU A 95 -9.78 3.83 7.39
CA LEU A 95 -8.84 4.64 8.17
C LEU A 95 -8.85 4.32 9.68
N SER A 96 -10.01 3.95 10.22
CA SER A 96 -10.19 3.77 11.67
C SER A 96 -9.90 2.34 12.16
N ASN A 97 -10.29 1.33 11.38
CA ASN A 97 -10.14 -0.09 11.71
C ASN A 97 -9.86 -0.92 10.43
N PRO A 98 -8.64 -0.78 9.85
CA PRO A 98 -8.26 -1.53 8.67
C PRO A 98 -7.83 -2.96 8.95
N ASP A 99 -7.93 -3.79 7.93
CA ASP A 99 -7.11 -4.99 7.75
C ASP A 99 -5.95 -4.75 6.76
N ILE A 100 -5.17 -5.78 6.45
CA ILE A 100 -4.01 -5.67 5.56
C ILE A 100 -4.42 -5.37 4.13
N LYS A 101 -5.52 -5.97 3.64
CA LYS A 101 -6.06 -5.69 2.32
C LYS A 101 -6.41 -4.21 2.18
N ASP A 102 -7.09 -3.62 3.17
CA ASP A 102 -7.38 -2.18 3.20
C ASP A 102 -6.10 -1.33 3.14
N MET A 103 -5.05 -1.74 3.87
CA MET A 103 -3.77 -1.01 3.93
C MET A 103 -3.04 -0.97 2.59
N LEU A 104 -3.15 -2.01 1.77
CA LEU A 104 -2.47 -2.17 0.49
C LEU A 104 -3.37 -1.95 -0.74
N GLU A 105 -4.66 -1.69 -0.54
CA GLU A 105 -5.65 -1.51 -1.61
C GLU A 105 -5.29 -0.34 -2.54
N GLN A 106 -4.94 0.82 -1.96
CA GLN A 106 -4.59 2.01 -2.74
C GLN A 106 -3.17 1.90 -3.27
N ARG A 107 -3.06 1.81 -4.58
CA ARG A 107 -1.76 1.64 -5.27
C ARG A 107 -0.94 2.92 -5.19
N TYR A 108 0.31 2.76 -4.82
CA TYR A 108 1.32 3.78 -4.96
C TYR A 108 1.93 3.71 -6.37
N VAL A 109 2.10 4.86 -7.02
CA VAL A 109 2.74 4.94 -8.34
C VAL A 109 4.15 5.47 -8.11
N ILE A 110 5.19 4.76 -8.55
CA ILE A 110 6.59 5.21 -8.49
C ILE A 110 6.85 6.28 -9.57
N GLY A 111 7.73 7.24 -9.28
CA GLY A 111 8.17 8.27 -10.23
C GLY A 111 7.21 9.46 -10.35
N ALA A 112 7.19 10.10 -11.52
CA ALA A 112 6.54 11.40 -11.65
C ALA A 112 5.01 11.34 -11.66
N ILE A 113 4.40 12.32 -10.99
CA ILE A 113 2.97 12.66 -11.12
C ILE A 113 2.83 14.14 -11.48
N ASN A 114 1.88 14.47 -12.34
CA ASN A 114 1.67 15.84 -12.82
C ASN A 114 0.37 16.48 -12.29
N LYS A 115 -0.39 15.74 -11.47
CA LYS A 115 -1.66 16.16 -10.91
C LYS A 115 -1.86 15.50 -9.54
N LEU A 116 -2.52 16.23 -8.64
CA LEU A 116 -2.96 15.69 -7.36
C LEU A 116 -3.99 14.57 -7.56
N MET A 117 -3.83 13.50 -6.79
CA MET A 117 -4.75 12.35 -6.74
C MET A 117 -6.14 12.75 -6.22
N PRO A 118 -7.23 12.02 -6.52
CA PRO A 118 -8.54 12.25 -5.89
C PRO A 118 -8.45 12.32 -4.36
N GLU A 119 -9.28 13.12 -3.70
CA GLU A 119 -9.14 13.46 -2.27
C GLU A 119 -9.13 12.23 -1.33
N ASP A 120 -9.89 11.19 -1.68
CA ASP A 120 -9.99 9.92 -0.97
C ASP A 120 -8.86 8.94 -1.34
N TYR A 121 -8.04 9.25 -2.34
CA TYR A 121 -6.92 8.44 -2.79
C TYR A 121 -5.61 8.92 -2.16
N ASN A 122 -5.18 8.23 -1.11
CA ASN A 122 -4.02 8.58 -0.30
C ASN A 122 -3.19 7.33 0.04
N PRO A 123 -2.49 6.75 -0.95
CA PRO A 123 -1.77 5.48 -0.79
C PRO A 123 -0.81 5.56 0.41
N GLY A 124 -0.97 4.60 1.33
CA GLY A 124 -0.20 4.50 2.57
C GLY A 124 -0.78 5.23 3.79
N ARG A 125 -1.87 5.98 3.70
CA ARG A 125 -2.48 6.59 4.91
C ARG A 125 -3.30 5.62 5.76
N ILE A 126 -3.74 4.51 5.20
CA ILE A 126 -4.33 3.39 5.95
C ILE A 126 -3.18 2.59 6.59
N ARG A 127 -3.30 2.25 7.88
CA ARG A 127 -2.21 1.64 8.66
C ARG A 127 -2.76 0.59 9.62
N VAL A 128 -2.20 -0.61 9.55
CA VAL A 128 -2.45 -1.68 10.53
C VAL A 128 -1.48 -1.49 11.70
N TYR A 129 -1.95 -0.83 12.76
CA TYR A 129 -1.14 -0.53 13.95
C TYR A 129 -0.56 -1.77 14.66
N PRO A 130 -1.23 -2.93 14.73
CA PRO A 130 -0.60 -4.15 15.26
C PRO A 130 0.74 -4.47 14.60
N LEU A 131 0.82 -4.38 13.26
CA LEU A 131 2.07 -4.58 12.54
C LEU A 131 3.13 -3.55 12.95
N LEU A 132 2.77 -2.26 12.93
CA LEU A 132 3.70 -1.18 13.29
C LEU A 132 4.19 -1.28 14.74
N ASN A 133 3.32 -1.71 15.66
CA ASN A 133 3.64 -1.86 17.07
C ASN A 133 4.65 -2.99 17.29
N VAL A 134 4.49 -4.12 16.61
CA VAL A 134 5.43 -5.24 16.68
C VAL A 134 6.78 -4.87 16.07
N VAL A 135 6.79 -4.20 14.92
CA VAL A 135 8.03 -3.87 14.21
C VAL A 135 8.77 -2.70 14.88
N TYR A 136 8.07 -1.61 15.20
CA TYR A 136 8.69 -0.32 15.55
C TYR A 136 8.51 0.08 17.01
N GLY A 137 7.61 -0.59 17.75
CA GLY A 137 7.33 -0.38 19.17
C GLY A 137 5.87 0.02 19.43
N GLY A 138 5.21 -0.65 20.37
CA GLY A 138 3.79 -0.42 20.69
C GLY A 138 3.50 0.67 21.74
N THR A 139 4.53 1.25 22.36
CA THR A 139 4.41 2.33 23.35
C THR A 139 5.49 3.38 23.11
N GLN A 140 5.31 4.60 23.62
CA GLN A 140 6.33 5.65 23.52
C GLN A 140 7.70 5.16 24.00
N HIS A 141 7.74 4.46 25.14
CA HIS A 141 8.98 3.94 25.69
C HIS A 141 9.65 2.91 24.78
N LEU A 142 8.89 1.95 24.23
CA LEU A 142 9.42 0.94 23.32
C LEU A 142 9.90 1.56 22.01
N ILE A 143 9.16 2.54 21.48
CA ILE A 143 9.56 3.27 20.28
C ILE A 143 10.87 4.00 20.54
N GLU A 144 10.96 4.79 21.61
CA GLU A 144 12.13 5.61 21.92
C GLU A 144 13.40 4.78 22.13
N LYS A 145 13.26 3.54 22.62
CA LYS A 145 14.34 2.55 22.73
C LYS A 145 14.88 2.11 21.37
N ASN A 146 14.03 2.07 20.35
CA ASN A 146 14.39 1.70 18.98
C ASN A 146 14.90 2.90 18.16
N LEU A 147 14.91 4.12 18.71
CA LEU A 147 15.37 5.30 17.98
C LEU A 147 16.89 5.48 18.09
N VAL A 148 17.53 5.69 16.94
CA VAL A 148 18.95 6.05 16.83
C VAL A 148 19.10 7.46 16.24
N GLY A 149 20.23 8.10 16.49
CA GLY A 149 20.56 9.41 15.91
C GLY A 149 21.14 9.27 14.51
N VAL A 150 20.38 9.63 13.48
CA VAL A 150 20.87 9.77 12.11
C VAL A 150 21.52 11.14 11.94
N GLN A 151 22.81 11.17 11.58
CA GLN A 151 23.52 12.41 11.36
C GLN A 151 23.09 13.04 10.02
N ILE A 152 22.54 14.25 10.09
CA ILE A 152 22.17 15.06 8.93
C ILE A 152 22.86 16.42 9.08
N ASN A 153 23.82 16.70 8.20
CA ASN A 153 24.75 17.82 8.36
C ASN A 153 25.45 17.79 9.74
N LEU A 154 25.26 18.83 10.56
CA LEU A 154 25.87 18.96 11.88
C LEU A 154 24.95 18.46 13.02
N ASN A 155 23.71 18.06 12.71
CA ASN A 155 22.71 17.69 13.71
C ASN A 155 22.39 16.19 13.66
N TYR A 156 21.87 15.67 14.78
CA TYR A 156 21.37 14.31 14.87
C TYR A 156 19.84 14.31 14.94
N HIS A 157 19.22 13.52 14.07
CA HIS A 157 17.79 13.37 13.97
C HIS A 157 17.38 11.96 14.39
N ARG A 158 16.46 11.84 15.35
CA ARG A 158 16.02 10.53 15.84
C ARG A 158 15.17 9.82 14.79
N PHE A 159 15.49 8.56 14.50
CA PHE A 159 14.76 7.71 13.57
C PHE A 159 14.83 6.25 14.00
N ASN A 160 13.85 5.43 13.64
CA ASN A 160 13.77 4.04 14.08
C ASN A 160 14.85 3.18 13.43
N SER A 161 15.56 2.36 14.20
CA SER A 161 16.55 1.41 13.64
C SER A 161 15.94 0.10 13.17
N ASN A 162 14.76 -0.26 13.66
CA ASN A 162 14.12 -1.52 13.30
C ASN A 162 13.75 -1.53 11.82
N ASN A 163 13.81 -2.73 11.22
CA ASN A 163 13.62 -2.92 9.79
C ASN A 163 14.47 -1.99 8.91
N ASN A 164 15.69 -1.66 9.36
CA ASN A 164 16.66 -0.80 8.65
C ASN A 164 16.18 0.63 8.34
N ALA A 165 15.12 1.12 8.98
CA ALA A 165 14.50 2.40 8.61
C ALA A 165 15.49 3.59 8.74
N SER A 166 16.32 3.62 9.79
CA SER A 166 17.36 4.65 9.97
C SER A 166 18.48 4.58 8.94
N ASP A 167 18.81 3.37 8.48
CA ASP A 167 19.86 3.17 7.48
C ASP A 167 19.39 3.64 6.11
N TYR A 168 18.14 3.36 5.74
CA TYR A 168 17.54 3.91 4.53
C TYR A 168 17.36 5.43 4.58
N LEU A 169 17.01 5.99 5.75
CA LEU A 169 17.02 7.45 5.90
C LEU A 169 18.43 8.02 5.67
N LYS A 170 19.46 7.40 6.27
CA LYS A 170 20.85 7.84 6.12
C LYS A 170 21.30 7.76 4.66
N ALA A 171 20.94 6.70 3.94
CA ALA A 171 21.23 6.53 2.52
C ALA A 171 20.54 7.63 1.69
N ALA A 172 19.24 7.84 1.88
CA ALA A 172 18.48 8.88 1.19
C ALA A 172 19.09 10.28 1.39
N ILE A 173 19.39 10.66 2.63
CA ILE A 173 20.00 11.96 2.94
C ILE A 173 21.40 12.10 2.33
N THR A 174 22.19 11.02 2.30
CA THR A 174 23.52 11.03 1.67
C THR A 174 23.40 11.31 0.18
N GLU A 175 22.48 10.63 -0.51
CA GLU A 175 22.20 10.85 -1.93
C GLU A 175 21.64 12.26 -2.19
N LEU A 176 20.69 12.73 -1.39
CA LEU A 176 20.14 14.09 -1.49
C LEU A 176 21.21 15.17 -1.30
N ASN A 177 22.13 14.98 -0.34
CA ASN A 177 23.23 15.91 -0.10
C ASN A 177 24.26 15.90 -1.25
N ALA A 178 24.52 14.74 -1.86
CA ALA A 178 25.35 14.66 -3.06
C ALA A 178 24.69 15.41 -4.22
N LEU A 179 23.40 15.15 -4.45
CA LEU A 179 22.62 15.81 -5.48
C LEU A 179 22.55 17.34 -5.28
N ALA A 180 22.38 17.82 -4.05
CA ALA A 180 22.35 19.24 -3.74
C ALA A 180 23.71 19.94 -3.95
N LYS A 181 24.84 19.22 -3.86
CA LYS A 181 26.16 19.77 -4.24
C LYS A 181 26.25 20.00 -5.74
N GLU A 182 25.69 19.09 -6.54
CA GLU A 182 25.66 19.20 -8.00
C GLU A 182 24.60 20.20 -8.49
N LYS A 183 23.46 20.27 -7.80
CA LYS A 183 22.33 21.16 -8.10
C LYS A 183 21.97 22.01 -6.86
N PRO A 184 22.71 23.11 -6.59
CA PRO A 184 22.54 23.92 -5.37
C PRO A 184 21.13 24.46 -5.13
N LEU A 185 20.33 24.65 -6.19
CA LEU A 185 18.93 25.09 -6.08
C LEU A 185 18.04 24.10 -5.32
N LEU A 186 18.42 22.82 -5.23
CA LEU A 186 17.66 21.81 -4.50
C LEU A 186 17.81 21.95 -2.98
N TRP A 187 18.83 22.67 -2.52
CA TRP A 187 19.07 22.88 -1.09
C TRP A 187 17.84 23.45 -0.37
N SER A 188 17.13 24.39 -1.00
CA SER A 188 15.94 25.03 -0.42
C SER A 188 14.68 24.15 -0.40
N TYR A 189 14.71 22.99 -1.06
CA TYR A 189 13.67 21.97 -0.98
C TYR A 189 13.97 20.91 0.07
N ILE A 190 15.24 20.77 0.47
CA ILE A 190 15.70 19.79 1.45
C ILE A 190 15.83 20.43 2.83
N TYR A 191 16.37 21.66 2.92
CA TYR A 191 16.69 22.32 4.19
C TYR A 191 16.05 23.72 4.34
N PRO A 192 15.75 24.14 5.60
CA PRO A 192 15.88 23.38 6.84
C PRO A 192 14.85 22.25 6.94
N LEU A 193 15.19 21.15 7.61
CA LEU A 193 14.25 20.04 7.81
C LEU A 193 13.09 20.47 8.70
N GLY A 194 11.87 20.03 8.36
CA GLY A 194 10.67 20.17 9.19
C GLY A 194 10.68 19.25 10.41
N GLY A 195 11.37 18.12 10.34
CA GLY A 195 11.62 17.24 11.50
C GLY A 195 11.51 15.75 11.20
N THR A 196 11.85 14.92 12.20
CA THR A 196 11.71 13.45 12.14
C THR A 196 10.82 12.93 13.27
N TYR A 197 11.39 12.55 14.42
CA TYR A 197 10.62 12.01 15.54
C TYR A 197 9.84 13.10 16.28
N ASN A 198 8.54 12.86 16.47
CA ASN A 198 7.69 13.63 17.36
C ASN A 198 6.53 12.75 17.83
N TYR A 199 6.50 12.39 19.12
CA TYR A 199 5.45 11.53 19.67
C TYR A 199 4.13 12.28 19.78
N ARG A 200 3.26 12.08 18.80
CA ARG A 200 1.95 12.73 18.72
C ARG A 200 0.92 11.87 18.01
N TYR A 201 -0.34 12.14 18.31
CA TYR A 201 -1.47 11.66 17.52
C TYR A 201 -1.70 12.55 16.29
N ILE A 202 -2.30 11.96 15.25
CA ILE A 202 -2.81 12.72 14.10
C ILE A 202 -3.99 13.55 14.60
N SER A 203 -3.98 14.85 14.25
CA SER A 203 -4.99 15.82 14.69
C SER A 203 -6.41 15.29 14.52
N LYS A 204 -7.24 15.43 15.57
CA LYS A 204 -8.64 14.97 15.64
C LYS A 204 -8.82 13.45 15.52
N THR A 205 -7.80 12.66 15.84
CA THR A 205 -7.88 11.19 15.84
C THR A 205 -7.11 10.61 17.04
N ASN A 206 -7.34 9.33 17.34
CA ASN A 206 -6.58 8.56 18.34
C ASN A 206 -5.48 7.71 17.70
N ARG A 207 -5.05 8.06 16.49
CA ARG A 207 -4.09 7.31 15.67
C ARG A 207 -2.71 7.96 15.75
N LEU A 208 -1.67 7.20 16.10
CA LEU A 208 -0.32 7.74 16.19
C LEU A 208 0.19 8.20 14.81
N SER A 209 0.84 9.35 14.78
CA SER A 209 1.50 9.86 13.58
C SER A 209 2.68 8.95 13.18
N PRO A 210 3.03 8.85 11.89
CA PRO A 210 4.27 8.19 11.45
C PRO A 210 5.54 8.77 12.10
N HIS A 211 5.58 10.09 12.31
CA HIS A 211 6.61 10.75 13.12
C HIS A 211 6.73 10.19 14.54
N ALA A 212 5.64 9.72 15.14
CA ALA A 212 5.66 9.15 16.48
C ALA A 212 6.38 7.81 16.54
N PHE A 213 6.52 7.09 15.42
CA PHE A 213 7.33 5.86 15.32
C PHE A 213 8.77 6.13 14.89
N GLY A 214 9.10 7.37 14.51
CA GLY A 214 10.37 7.69 13.86
C GLY A 214 10.48 7.09 12.46
N LEU A 215 9.39 7.12 11.68
CA LEU A 215 9.31 6.58 10.32
C LEU A 215 9.05 7.65 9.25
N ALA A 216 8.96 8.91 9.65
CA ALA A 216 8.70 10.00 8.72
C ALA A 216 9.71 11.13 8.85
N ILE A 217 9.95 11.80 7.73
CA ILE A 217 10.76 12.99 7.64
C ILE A 217 10.02 14.06 6.85
N ASP A 218 10.05 15.26 7.41
CA ASP A 218 9.60 16.48 6.76
C ASP A 218 10.83 17.22 6.23
N LEU A 219 10.89 17.46 4.92
CA LEU A 219 11.93 18.29 4.28
C LEU A 219 11.59 19.78 4.44
N ALA A 220 12.17 20.65 3.59
CA ALA A 220 11.93 22.09 3.69
C ALA A 220 10.47 22.44 3.41
N SER A 221 9.84 23.06 4.40
CA SER A 221 8.44 23.45 4.33
C SER A 221 8.22 24.67 3.42
N ASN A 222 7.14 24.60 2.65
CA ASN A 222 6.55 25.71 1.92
C ASN A 222 5.09 25.87 2.35
N LYS A 223 4.58 27.12 2.31
CA LYS A 223 3.18 27.42 2.62
C LYS A 223 2.18 26.64 1.73
N ASP A 224 2.61 26.25 0.53
CA ASP A 224 1.79 25.55 -0.46
C ASP A 224 1.91 24.02 -0.38
N ASP A 225 2.62 23.47 0.63
CA ASP A 225 2.89 22.02 0.71
C ASP A 225 1.78 21.20 1.35
N TYR A 226 0.90 21.81 2.16
CA TYR A 226 -0.07 21.06 2.97
C TYR A 226 -1.51 21.48 2.69
N TRP A 227 -2.38 20.48 2.52
CA TRP A 227 -3.78 20.66 2.15
C TRP A 227 -4.62 21.49 3.13
N GLN A 228 -4.24 21.58 4.41
CA GLN A 228 -4.93 22.46 5.37
C GLN A 228 -4.44 23.91 5.33
N TRP A 229 -3.27 24.17 4.76
CA TRP A 229 -2.69 25.52 4.68
C TRP A 229 -2.94 26.16 3.32
N ALA A 230 -3.12 25.37 2.27
CA ALA A 230 -3.16 25.82 0.89
C ALA A 230 -4.38 25.30 0.13
N SER A 231 -4.82 26.07 -0.87
CA SER A 231 -5.84 25.60 -1.80
C SER A 231 -5.28 24.46 -2.67
N ARG A 232 -6.17 23.60 -3.16
CA ARG A 232 -5.79 22.52 -4.10
C ARG A 232 -5.07 23.02 -5.34
N ALA A 233 -5.43 24.21 -5.85
CA ALA A 233 -4.76 24.84 -6.98
C ALA A 233 -3.32 25.29 -6.66
N ALA A 234 -3.09 25.82 -5.45
CA ALA A 234 -1.76 26.17 -4.98
C ALA A 234 -0.90 24.90 -4.77
N GLY A 235 -1.48 23.87 -4.15
CA GLY A 235 -0.84 22.56 -3.99
C GLY A 235 -0.47 21.90 -5.31
N GLU A 236 -1.35 21.95 -6.32
CA GLU A 236 -1.05 21.39 -7.65
C GLU A 236 0.06 22.19 -8.37
N LYS A 237 0.10 23.51 -8.20
CA LYS A 237 1.21 24.34 -8.69
C LYS A 237 2.52 23.97 -7.99
N ARG A 238 2.48 23.77 -6.67
CA ARG A 238 3.64 23.36 -5.87
C ARG A 238 4.13 21.98 -6.27
N LEU A 239 3.24 21.01 -6.45
CA LEU A 239 3.54 19.66 -6.94
C LEU A 239 4.30 19.69 -8.27
N LYS A 240 3.78 20.43 -9.26
CA LYS A 240 4.41 20.55 -10.60
C LYS A 240 5.80 21.18 -10.57
N GLY A 241 6.09 21.99 -9.56
CA GLY A 241 7.39 22.61 -9.34
C GLY A 241 8.29 21.86 -8.37
N TYR A 242 7.84 20.75 -7.78
CA TYR A 242 8.64 19.98 -6.83
C TYR A 242 9.69 19.14 -7.59
N PRO A 243 10.97 19.15 -7.19
CA PRO A 243 12.02 18.42 -7.90
C PRO A 243 11.78 16.91 -7.86
N GLN A 244 11.60 16.31 -9.04
CA GLN A 244 11.34 14.88 -9.18
C GLN A 244 12.53 14.05 -8.65
N GLU A 245 13.76 14.55 -8.81
CA GLU A 245 14.96 13.84 -8.37
C GLU A 245 15.00 13.63 -6.85
N ILE A 246 14.37 14.51 -6.07
CA ILE A 246 14.21 14.32 -4.61
C ILE A 246 13.27 13.15 -4.35
N VAL A 247 12.14 13.11 -5.04
CA VAL A 247 11.13 12.05 -4.91
C VAL A 247 11.73 10.70 -5.31
N ASP A 248 12.45 10.65 -6.44
CA ASP A 248 13.07 9.42 -6.93
C ASP A 248 14.11 8.86 -5.95
N ILE A 249 14.93 9.72 -5.33
CA ILE A 249 15.90 9.30 -4.30
C ILE A 249 15.18 8.76 -3.07
N MET A 250 14.11 9.42 -2.61
CA MET A 250 13.35 8.98 -1.45
C MET A 250 12.64 7.64 -1.72
N GLU A 251 12.02 7.46 -2.89
CA GLU A 251 11.36 6.21 -3.29
C GLU A 251 12.32 5.05 -3.46
N LYS A 252 13.49 5.31 -4.05
CA LYS A 252 14.59 4.34 -4.13
C LYS A 252 15.02 3.85 -2.74
N ASN A 253 14.87 4.70 -1.72
CA ASN A 253 15.17 4.40 -0.33
C ASN A 253 13.91 4.01 0.48
N TYR A 254 12.87 3.52 -0.19
CA TYR A 254 11.64 2.97 0.41
C TYR A 254 10.75 3.98 1.15
N PHE A 255 10.87 5.26 0.82
CA PHE A 255 9.97 6.29 1.31
C PHE A 255 8.85 6.58 0.31
N ILE A 256 7.59 6.49 0.75
CA ILE A 256 6.46 7.04 0.00
C ILE A 256 6.38 8.56 0.22
N TRP A 257 5.83 9.26 -0.75
CA TRP A 257 5.76 10.72 -0.76
C TRP A 257 4.32 11.23 -0.55
N GLY A 258 4.14 12.14 0.40
CA GLY A 258 2.85 12.76 0.69
C GLY A 258 2.33 13.69 -0.42
N GLY A 259 3.17 14.08 -1.37
CA GLY A 259 2.75 14.76 -2.60
C GLY A 259 1.85 13.88 -3.50
N LYS A 260 1.89 12.54 -3.33
CA LYS A 260 1.03 11.59 -4.06
C LYS A 260 -0.30 11.30 -3.37
N TRP A 261 -0.66 12.09 -2.37
CA TRP A 261 -1.94 11.98 -1.69
C TRP A 261 -2.95 12.99 -2.22
N GLY A 262 -4.23 12.60 -2.20
CA GLY A 262 -5.33 13.51 -2.50
C GLY A 262 -5.42 14.66 -1.51
N GLN A 263 -5.19 14.37 -0.24
CA GLN A 263 -4.89 15.34 0.82
C GLN A 263 -3.37 15.56 0.88
N PHE A 264 -2.87 16.33 -0.09
CA PHE A 264 -1.44 16.52 -0.33
C PHE A 264 -0.66 17.02 0.88
N ASP A 265 0.54 16.46 1.04
CA ASP A 265 1.53 16.81 2.05
C ASP A 265 2.94 16.72 1.41
N ILE A 266 3.28 17.72 0.60
CA ILE A 266 4.38 17.69 -0.37
C ILE A 266 5.77 17.65 0.30
N LEU A 267 5.89 18.17 1.52
CA LEU A 267 7.14 18.16 2.26
C LEU A 267 7.41 16.81 2.95
N HIS A 268 6.41 15.93 3.02
CA HIS A 268 6.37 14.78 3.89
C HIS A 268 6.72 13.47 3.18
N PHE A 269 7.55 12.65 3.83
CA PHE A 269 7.93 11.32 3.37
C PHE A 269 7.82 10.29 4.50
N GLU A 270 7.33 9.10 4.20
CA GLU A 270 7.18 7.99 5.15
C GLU A 270 7.91 6.74 4.68
N TYR A 271 8.73 6.13 5.54
CA TYR A 271 9.34 4.83 5.30
C TYR A 271 8.26 3.74 5.28
N ARG A 272 7.95 3.21 4.09
CA ARG A 272 6.88 2.23 3.82
C ARG A 272 7.34 1.21 2.78
N PRO A 273 8.30 0.34 3.13
CA PRO A 273 8.92 -0.59 2.19
C PRO A 273 7.91 -1.53 1.53
N GLU A 274 6.87 -1.97 2.24
CA GLU A 274 5.83 -2.86 1.71
C GLU A 274 5.02 -2.22 0.58
N ILE A 275 4.80 -0.91 0.64
CA ILE A 275 4.08 -0.17 -0.40
C ILE A 275 4.97 0.03 -1.62
N ILE A 276 6.24 0.38 -1.39
CA ILE A 276 7.22 0.58 -2.46
C ILE A 276 7.50 -0.74 -3.19
N MET A 277 7.68 -1.84 -2.47
CA MET A 277 7.88 -3.17 -3.06
C MET A 277 6.67 -3.60 -3.90
N LYS A 278 5.44 -3.40 -3.39
CA LYS A 278 4.23 -3.67 -4.17
C LYS A 278 4.22 -2.87 -5.47
N ALA A 279 4.54 -1.59 -5.41
CA ALA A 279 4.56 -0.70 -6.58
C ALA A 279 5.66 -1.05 -7.60
N LEU A 280 6.82 -1.50 -7.13
CA LEU A 280 7.94 -1.91 -7.99
C LEU A 280 7.64 -3.20 -8.76
N TYR A 281 7.04 -4.19 -8.09
CA TYR A 281 6.85 -5.51 -8.67
C TYR A 281 5.50 -5.72 -9.36
N PHE A 282 4.45 -5.01 -8.94
CA PHE A 282 3.07 -5.30 -9.38
C PHE A 282 2.37 -4.07 -9.97
N THR A 283 2.36 -3.97 -11.31
CA THR A 283 1.91 -2.80 -12.08
C THR A 283 0.58 -2.98 -12.86
N ASN A 284 -0.23 -3.97 -12.49
CA ASN A 284 -1.59 -4.17 -13.01
C ASN A 284 -1.75 -4.63 -14.47
N GLU A 285 -0.68 -5.10 -15.10
CA GLU A 285 -0.79 -5.74 -16.40
C GLU A 285 -1.30 -7.16 -16.19
N GLY A 286 -2.56 -7.39 -16.62
CA GLY A 286 -3.26 -8.66 -16.52
C GLY A 286 -2.46 -9.79 -17.18
N LYS A 287 -1.79 -10.55 -16.34
CA LYS A 287 -0.86 -11.60 -16.69
C LYS A 287 -1.34 -12.92 -16.10
N ASP A 288 -0.95 -14.01 -16.75
CA ASP A 288 -1.47 -15.34 -16.44
C ASP A 288 -0.96 -15.88 -15.09
N VAL A 289 0.16 -15.36 -14.56
CA VAL A 289 0.71 -15.73 -13.24
C VAL A 289 1.13 -14.49 -12.43
N TRP A 290 0.84 -14.49 -11.12
CA TRP A 290 1.00 -13.32 -10.25
C TRP A 290 2.46 -12.91 -10.01
N PHE A 291 3.42 -13.82 -10.15
CA PHE A 291 4.86 -13.61 -9.91
C PHE A 291 5.67 -13.33 -11.18
N GLU A 292 5.05 -13.17 -12.35
CA GLU A 292 5.76 -13.11 -13.64
C GLU A 292 6.81 -11.98 -13.74
N LYS A 293 6.59 -10.86 -13.05
CA LYS A 293 7.51 -9.70 -13.05
C LYS A 293 8.57 -9.77 -11.94
N LEU A 294 8.55 -10.80 -11.10
CA LEU A 294 9.54 -10.95 -10.04
C LEU A 294 10.87 -11.45 -10.63
N PRO A 295 12.03 -10.94 -10.16
CA PRO A 295 13.33 -11.47 -10.55
C PRO A 295 13.57 -12.80 -9.82
N VAL A 296 12.90 -13.85 -10.29
CA VAL A 296 12.92 -15.21 -9.70
C VAL A 296 14.26 -15.93 -9.86
N ASP A 297 15.20 -15.36 -10.60
CA ASP A 297 16.60 -15.75 -10.60
C ASP A 297 17.29 -15.42 -9.27
N ASN A 298 16.76 -14.47 -8.51
CA ASN A 298 17.13 -14.27 -7.11
C ASN A 298 16.55 -15.41 -6.25
N LYS A 299 17.44 -16.08 -5.51
CA LYS A 299 17.10 -17.22 -4.66
C LYS A 299 16.07 -16.87 -3.57
N ASP A 300 16.24 -15.75 -2.87
CA ASP A 300 15.35 -15.36 -1.78
C ASP A 300 13.94 -15.06 -2.30
N ILE A 301 13.84 -14.46 -3.49
CA ILE A 301 12.56 -14.17 -4.15
C ILE A 301 11.87 -15.45 -4.61
N SER A 302 12.59 -16.37 -5.25
CA SER A 302 12.01 -17.64 -5.70
C SER A 302 11.57 -18.52 -4.52
N GLU A 303 12.36 -18.58 -3.44
CA GLU A 303 11.98 -19.29 -2.21
C GLU A 303 10.71 -18.69 -1.59
N LEU A 304 10.58 -17.36 -1.56
CA LEU A 304 9.38 -16.70 -1.04
C LEU A 304 8.14 -16.96 -1.91
N VAL A 305 8.27 -17.00 -3.24
CA VAL A 305 7.17 -17.37 -4.14
C VAL A 305 6.71 -18.80 -3.86
N CYS A 306 7.64 -19.76 -3.79
CA CYS A 306 7.31 -21.15 -3.48
C CYS A 306 6.64 -21.29 -2.11
N PHE A 307 7.15 -20.58 -1.10
CA PHE A 307 6.57 -20.56 0.24
C PHE A 307 5.11 -20.09 0.24
N ILE A 308 4.81 -19.00 -0.48
CA ILE A 308 3.44 -18.46 -0.58
C ILE A 308 2.52 -19.43 -1.30
N GLU A 309 2.98 -20.07 -2.39
CA GLU A 309 2.20 -21.10 -3.09
C GLU A 309 1.88 -22.29 -2.19
N GLU A 310 2.87 -22.82 -1.47
CA GLU A 310 2.68 -23.93 -0.54
C GLU A 310 1.68 -23.58 0.57
N ARG A 311 1.82 -22.40 1.17
CA ARG A 311 0.95 -21.98 2.28
C ARG A 311 -0.49 -21.68 1.87
N LEU A 312 -0.71 -21.32 0.60
CA LEU A 312 -2.03 -21.00 0.08
C LEU A 312 -2.62 -22.10 -0.81
N GLU A 313 -2.00 -23.28 -0.90
CA GLU A 313 -2.48 -24.38 -1.75
C GLU A 313 -3.94 -24.80 -1.43
N ASN A 314 -4.32 -24.74 -0.15
CA ASN A 314 -5.67 -25.09 0.32
C ASN A 314 -6.59 -23.87 0.54
N PHE A 315 -6.15 -22.68 0.11
CA PHE A 315 -6.97 -21.47 0.17
C PHE A 315 -8.06 -21.53 -0.90
N ILE A 316 -9.26 -21.09 -0.53
CA ILE A 316 -10.43 -20.99 -1.39
C ILE A 316 -10.96 -19.56 -1.24
N SER A 317 -10.95 -18.79 -2.33
CA SER A 317 -11.50 -17.43 -2.32
C SER A 317 -12.94 -17.42 -1.79
N PRO A 318 -13.27 -16.53 -0.83
CA PRO A 318 -14.64 -16.37 -0.34
C PRO A 318 -15.56 -15.66 -1.35
N HIS A 319 -15.02 -15.18 -2.47
CA HIS A 319 -15.70 -14.38 -3.49
C HIS A 319 -15.52 -14.94 -4.89
#